data_AF-A0ABD3X2B2-F1
#
_entry.id   AF-A0ABD3X2B2-F1
#
_cell.length_a   1.000
_cell.length_b   1.000
_cell.length_c   1.000
_cell.angle_alpha   90.00
_cell.angle_beta   90.00
_cell.angle_gamma   90.00
#
_symmetry.space_group_name_H-M   'P 1'
#
loop_
_entity.id
_entity.type
_entity.pdbx_description
1 polymer ?
#
loop_
_entity_poly.entity_id
_entity_poly.type
_entity_poly.pdbx_seq_one_letter_code
_entity_poly.pdbx_strand_id
1 'polypeptide(L)'
;MDSSPNFTLHDRAVEANDEHFKVLIPAVVLSVIAMPVGIFGNSLVLYIFKFRYKPSNHRCFILSLATMDLFFGLFGIPFMIVEMRLHFIFRNVIACKVHRFINYSYGCVTGLTVMIIAIDRYLKVCKPNGRQITHKMAKCLCFSLVVCGILFALPTVELYGEHKVQKKQNITIIQCLPQNKYNERPLLPTLYNSFLALCFITTVVTISICYTLIVHKVKTHKVTREMTFLSTISTKSFQSSEDPSSSSTQTILIQDGALTKNSAKFKRTVKPQRVAKMLFVVTAVFIVSYIPYFSLIITVYANKNFKEDWSKTGEALFELFWRSFLINSFANPIIYGFMDKKFRVECKALLYRVINRG
;
A
#
# COMPACT_ATOMS: atom_id res chain seq x y z
N MET A 1 -30.45 51.47 11.69
CA MET A 1 -30.11 51.34 10.27
C MET A 1 -29.03 50.27 10.20
N ASP A 2 -29.44 49.02 10.00
CA ASP A 2 -28.51 47.89 9.83
C ASP A 2 -27.81 48.03 8.48
N SER A 3 -26.57 48.49 8.52
CA SER A 3 -25.65 48.45 7.39
C SER A 3 -25.08 47.03 7.27
N SER A 4 -25.94 46.08 6.88
CA SER A 4 -25.49 44.77 6.42
C SER A 4 -24.80 44.96 5.07
N PRO A 5 -23.53 44.57 4.89
CA PRO A 5 -22.85 44.71 3.62
C PRO A 5 -23.57 43.88 2.56
N ASN A 6 -23.72 44.41 1.33
CA ASN A 6 -24.24 43.69 0.17
C ASN A 6 -23.32 42.49 -0.15
N PHE A 7 -23.49 41.38 0.57
CA PHE A 7 -22.72 40.16 0.39
C PHE A 7 -23.11 39.55 -0.95
N THR A 8 -22.15 39.45 -1.88
CA THR A 8 -22.43 38.87 -3.20
C THR A 8 -22.65 37.37 -3.06
N LEU A 9 -23.35 36.73 -4.02
CA LEU A 9 -23.52 35.26 -4.03
C LEU A 9 -22.18 34.51 -3.99
N HIS A 10 -21.12 35.12 -4.53
CA HIS A 10 -19.76 34.59 -4.49
C HIS A 10 -19.19 34.59 -3.06
N ASP A 11 -19.34 35.68 -2.32
CA ASP A 11 -18.81 35.80 -0.95
C ASP A 11 -19.44 34.75 -0.02
N ARG A 12 -20.72 34.45 -0.22
CA ARG A 12 -21.44 33.41 0.52
C ARG A 12 -20.95 31.99 0.20
N ALA A 13 -20.54 31.75 -1.05
CA ALA A 13 -19.94 30.46 -1.44
C ALA A 13 -18.54 30.29 -0.82
N VAL A 14 -17.76 31.38 -0.73
CA VAL A 14 -16.45 31.39 -0.06
C VAL A 14 -16.62 31.13 1.45
N GLU A 15 -17.57 31.79 2.11
CA GLU A 15 -17.86 31.56 3.53
C GLU A 15 -18.26 30.10 3.79
N ALA A 16 -19.15 29.54 2.97
CA ALA A 16 -19.54 28.14 3.08
C ALA A 16 -18.36 27.19 2.86
N ASN A 17 -17.43 27.54 1.96
CA ASN A 17 -16.20 26.79 1.71
C ASN A 17 -15.26 26.81 2.93
N ASP A 18 -15.07 27.96 3.56
CA ASP A 18 -14.21 28.09 4.74
C ASP A 18 -14.77 27.35 5.96
N GLU A 19 -16.09 27.39 6.16
CA GLU A 19 -16.74 26.59 7.21
C GLU A 19 -16.58 25.09 6.98
N HIS A 20 -16.73 24.62 5.74
CA HIS A 20 -16.54 23.21 5.41
C HIS A 20 -15.06 22.79 5.48
N PHE A 21 -14.13 23.68 5.15
CA PHE A 21 -12.69 23.42 5.26
C PHE A 21 -12.29 23.06 6.69
N LYS A 22 -12.94 23.63 7.72
CA LYS A 22 -12.71 23.26 9.13
C LYS A 22 -12.95 21.77 9.41
N VAL A 23 -13.97 21.19 8.77
CA VAL A 23 -14.28 19.75 8.84
C VAL A 23 -13.20 18.91 8.16
N LEU A 24 -12.58 19.43 7.10
CA LEU A 24 -11.51 18.77 6.35
C LEU A 24 -10.12 18.86 7.01
N ILE A 25 -9.93 19.68 8.05
CA ILE A 25 -8.62 19.89 8.70
C ILE A 25 -7.90 18.58 9.05
N PRO A 26 -8.52 17.57 9.69
CA PRO A 26 -7.81 16.33 10.02
C PRO A 26 -7.25 15.61 8.79
N ALA A 27 -8.02 15.58 7.69
CA ALA A 27 -7.58 14.99 6.43
C ALA A 27 -6.47 15.82 5.76
N VAL A 28 -6.55 17.16 5.83
CA VAL A 28 -5.50 18.07 5.33
C VAL A 28 -4.21 17.87 6.12
N VAL A 29 -4.27 17.78 7.45
CA VAL A 29 -3.10 17.53 8.31
C VAL A 29 -2.45 16.19 7.95
N LEU A 30 -3.24 15.13 7.76
CA LEU A 30 -2.73 13.84 7.29
C LEU A 30 -2.00 13.98 5.94
N SER A 31 -2.59 14.67 4.97
CA SER A 31 -1.99 14.89 3.65
C SER A 31 -0.69 15.70 3.71
N VAL A 32 -0.66 16.76 4.53
CA VAL A 32 0.53 17.63 4.71
C VAL A 32 1.68 16.88 5.37
N ILE A 33 1.41 15.93 6.27
CA ILE A 33 2.43 15.06 6.87
C ILE A 33 2.84 13.95 5.90
N ALA A 34 1.87 13.34 5.21
CA ALA A 34 2.09 12.26 4.25
C ALA A 34 3.01 12.68 3.10
N MET A 35 2.84 13.90 2.58
CA MET A 35 3.57 14.43 1.43
C MET A 35 5.11 14.40 1.61
N PRO A 36 5.72 15.04 2.63
CA PRO A 36 7.17 15.00 2.83
C PRO A 36 7.66 13.58 3.17
N VAL A 37 6.95 12.84 4.02
CA VAL A 37 7.35 11.47 4.38
C VAL A 37 7.37 10.56 3.14
N GLY A 38 6.36 10.69 2.28
CA GLY A 38 6.26 9.99 1.01
C GLY A 38 7.36 10.39 0.02
N ILE A 39 7.59 11.70 -0.19
CA ILE A 39 8.59 12.18 -1.13
C ILE A 39 10.01 11.78 -0.70
N PHE A 40 10.42 12.12 0.53
CA PHE A 40 11.77 11.82 1.01
C PHE A 40 11.97 10.32 1.19
N GLY A 41 11.00 9.63 1.79
CA GLY A 41 11.07 8.20 2.05
C GLY A 41 11.17 7.38 0.76
N ASN A 42 10.30 7.63 -0.22
CA ASN A 42 10.31 6.85 -1.47
C ASN A 42 11.51 7.22 -2.36
N SER A 43 11.99 8.47 -2.32
CA SER A 43 13.25 8.85 -2.97
C SER A 43 14.45 8.07 -2.41
N LEU A 44 14.51 7.92 -1.08
CA LEU A 44 15.53 7.11 -0.41
C LEU A 44 15.41 5.62 -0.78
N VAL A 45 14.19 5.08 -0.84
CA VAL A 45 13.93 3.71 -1.30
C VAL A 45 14.42 3.50 -2.72
N LEU A 46 14.06 4.39 -3.66
CA LEU A 46 14.50 4.33 -5.05
C LEU A 46 16.03 4.34 -5.13
N TYR A 47 16.69 5.27 -4.45
CA TYR A 47 18.15 5.37 -4.45
C TYR A 47 18.81 4.09 -3.92
N ILE A 48 18.44 3.63 -2.72
CA ILE A 48 19.07 2.47 -2.08
C ILE A 48 18.79 1.19 -2.86
N PHE A 49 17.54 0.94 -3.27
CA PHE A 49 17.22 -0.28 -4.01
C PHE A 49 17.85 -0.29 -5.41
N LYS A 50 17.96 0.86 -6.08
CA LYS A 50 18.60 0.94 -7.40
C LYS A 50 20.10 0.66 -7.33
N PHE A 51 20.80 1.27 -6.38
CA PHE A 51 22.27 1.27 -6.34
C PHE A 51 22.89 0.25 -5.38
N ARG A 52 22.19 -0.17 -4.32
CA ARG A 52 22.73 -1.06 -3.26
C ARG A 52 22.17 -2.47 -3.28
N TYR A 53 21.08 -2.73 -4.00
CA TYR A 53 20.47 -4.05 -4.09
C TYR A 53 20.77 -4.75 -5.40
N LYS A 54 21.11 -6.05 -5.31
CA LYS A 54 21.33 -6.91 -6.47
C LYS A 54 20.04 -7.05 -7.31
N PRO A 55 20.14 -7.16 -8.64
CA PRO A 55 18.99 -7.42 -9.50
C PRO A 55 18.19 -8.64 -9.04
N SER A 56 16.87 -8.45 -8.87
CA SER A 56 15.93 -9.48 -8.44
C SER A 56 14.49 -9.03 -8.71
N ASN A 57 13.54 -9.97 -8.81
CA ASN A 57 12.11 -9.62 -9.01
C ASN A 57 11.61 -8.70 -7.89
N HIS A 58 12.01 -8.99 -6.65
CA HIS A 58 11.70 -8.17 -5.49
C HIS A 58 12.11 -6.72 -5.72
N ARG A 59 13.36 -6.49 -6.14
CA ARG A 59 13.86 -5.15 -6.41
C ARG A 59 13.00 -4.43 -7.47
N CYS A 60 12.59 -5.13 -8.53
CA CYS A 60 11.72 -4.54 -9.57
C CYS A 60 10.39 -4.06 -8.98
N PHE A 61 9.69 -4.90 -8.22
CA PHE A 61 8.40 -4.53 -7.63
C PHE A 61 8.51 -3.38 -6.62
N ILE A 62 9.56 -3.39 -5.78
CA ILE A 62 9.80 -2.31 -4.80
C ILE A 62 10.10 -0.98 -5.50
N LEU A 63 10.92 -1.01 -6.57
CA LEU A 63 11.18 0.20 -7.37
C LEU A 63 9.93 0.69 -8.09
N SER A 64 9.07 -0.22 -8.55
CA SER A 64 7.78 0.14 -9.17
C SER A 64 6.86 0.84 -8.15
N LEU A 65 6.70 0.27 -6.95
CA LEU A 65 5.91 0.88 -5.87
C LEU A 65 6.46 2.26 -5.50
N ALA A 66 7.75 2.36 -5.19
CA ALA A 66 8.37 3.62 -4.79
C ALA A 66 8.31 4.70 -5.88
N THR A 67 8.30 4.31 -7.17
CA THR A 67 8.10 5.26 -8.27
C THR A 67 6.67 5.80 -8.27
N MET A 68 5.67 4.93 -8.09
CA MET A 68 4.26 5.35 -8.04
C MET A 68 3.94 6.17 -6.80
N ASP A 69 4.46 5.76 -5.64
CA ASP A 69 4.32 6.49 -4.38
C ASP A 69 4.97 7.88 -4.46
N LEU A 70 6.16 7.99 -5.06
CA LEU A 70 6.81 9.29 -5.29
C LEU A 70 6.03 10.18 -6.25
N PHE A 71 5.56 9.63 -7.37
CA PHE A 71 4.74 10.38 -8.34
C PHE A 71 3.46 10.90 -7.68
N PHE A 72 2.77 10.04 -6.92
CA PHE A 72 1.56 10.42 -6.21
C PHE A 72 1.85 11.45 -5.10
N GLY A 73 2.97 11.34 -4.40
CA GLY A 73 3.40 12.34 -3.43
C GLY A 73 3.71 13.72 -4.04
N LEU A 74 4.31 13.75 -5.24
CA LEU A 74 4.66 14.99 -5.96
C LEU A 74 3.47 15.68 -6.63
N PHE A 75 2.50 14.91 -7.14
CA PHE A 75 1.40 15.46 -7.93
C PHE A 75 0.03 15.18 -7.29
N GLY A 76 -0.25 13.94 -6.88
CA GLY A 76 -1.53 13.56 -6.31
C GLY A 76 -1.89 14.31 -5.03
N ILE A 77 -0.98 14.29 -4.04
CA ILE A 77 -1.23 14.89 -2.72
C ILE A 77 -1.37 16.42 -2.78
N PRO A 78 -0.51 17.20 -3.47
CA PRO A 78 -0.71 18.64 -3.60
C PRO A 78 -2.06 19.01 -4.23
N PHE A 79 -2.45 18.35 -5.32
CA PHE A 79 -3.77 18.58 -5.91
C PHE A 79 -4.90 18.22 -4.94
N MET A 80 -4.75 17.16 -4.14
CA MET A 80 -5.75 16.78 -3.12
C MET A 80 -5.92 17.87 -2.06
N ILE A 81 -4.82 18.49 -1.62
CA ILE A 81 -4.85 19.59 -0.63
C ILE A 81 -5.58 20.80 -1.22
N VAL A 82 -5.28 21.16 -2.48
CA VAL A 82 -5.97 22.27 -3.17
C VAL A 82 -7.46 21.97 -3.34
N GLU A 83 -7.82 20.74 -3.71
CA GLU A 83 -9.22 20.32 -3.82
C GLU A 83 -9.95 20.43 -2.46
N MET A 84 -9.32 20.01 -1.36
CA MET A 84 -9.91 20.16 -0.03
C MET A 84 -10.05 21.62 0.39
N ARG A 85 -9.07 22.48 0.06
CA ARG A 85 -9.13 23.91 0.39
C ARG A 85 -10.22 24.64 -0.40
N LEU A 86 -10.49 24.23 -1.63
CA LEU A 86 -11.43 24.87 -2.55
C LEU A 86 -12.68 24.02 -2.77
N HIS A 87 -13.04 23.17 -1.81
CA HIS A 87 -14.02 22.10 -1.99
C HIS A 87 -15.35 22.55 -2.63
N PHE A 88 -15.90 23.70 -2.23
CA PHE A 88 -17.17 24.23 -2.75
C PHE A 88 -17.01 25.27 -3.88
N ILE A 89 -15.79 25.65 -4.22
CA ILE A 89 -15.48 26.69 -5.22
C ILE A 89 -14.49 26.20 -6.28
N PHE A 90 -14.35 24.88 -6.46
CA PHE A 90 -13.38 24.27 -7.38
C PHE A 90 -13.86 24.36 -8.83
N ARG A 91 -13.44 25.39 -9.57
CA ARG A 91 -13.88 25.67 -10.94
C ARG A 91 -12.97 25.14 -12.05
N ASN A 92 -11.80 24.58 -11.72
CA ASN A 92 -10.86 24.15 -12.75
C ASN A 92 -11.15 22.70 -13.21
N VAL A 93 -11.89 22.56 -14.32
CA VAL A 93 -12.32 21.25 -14.85
C VAL A 93 -11.13 20.36 -15.22
N ILE A 94 -10.09 20.93 -15.84
CA ILE A 94 -8.90 20.19 -16.27
C ILE A 94 -8.17 19.64 -15.04
N ALA A 95 -7.96 20.50 -14.03
CA ALA A 95 -7.36 20.10 -12.76
C ALA A 95 -8.16 18.98 -12.08
N CYS A 96 -9.49 19.06 -12.06
CA CYS A 96 -10.36 18.01 -11.51
C CYS A 96 -10.15 16.67 -12.22
N LYS A 97 -10.20 16.67 -13.56
CA LYS A 97 -10.01 15.46 -14.37
C LYS A 97 -8.62 14.85 -14.19
N VAL A 98 -7.56 15.67 -14.24
CA VAL A 98 -6.18 15.23 -14.02
C VAL A 98 -5.99 14.67 -12.62
N HIS A 99 -6.50 15.35 -11.59
CA HIS A 99 -6.42 14.89 -10.22
C HIS A 99 -7.08 13.52 -10.06
N ARG A 100 -8.32 13.36 -10.51
CA ARG A 100 -9.05 12.09 -10.42
C ARG A 100 -8.31 10.98 -11.17
N PHE A 101 -7.83 11.24 -12.38
CA PHE A 101 -7.02 10.29 -13.14
C PHE A 101 -5.76 9.84 -12.37
N ILE A 102 -5.02 10.76 -11.75
CA ILE A 102 -3.83 10.44 -10.95
C ILE A 102 -4.18 9.56 -9.73
N ASN A 103 -5.26 9.87 -8.99
CA ASN A 103 -5.65 9.09 -7.81
C ASN A 103 -6.06 7.66 -8.16
N TYR A 104 -6.92 7.51 -9.18
CA TYR A 104 -7.44 6.21 -9.57
C TYR A 104 -6.35 5.36 -10.24
N SER A 105 -5.47 5.95 -11.06
CA SER A 105 -4.32 5.22 -11.62
C SER A 105 -3.36 4.76 -10.53
N TYR A 106 -3.03 5.62 -9.56
CA TYR A 106 -2.21 5.26 -8.41
C TYR A 106 -2.78 4.05 -7.64
N GLY A 107 -4.07 4.10 -7.29
CA GLY A 107 -4.72 3.00 -6.58
C GLY A 107 -4.73 1.68 -7.37
N CYS A 108 -4.99 1.74 -8.68
CA CYS A 108 -4.97 0.56 -9.54
C CYS A 108 -3.56 -0.05 -9.62
N VAL A 109 -2.54 0.75 -9.93
CA VAL A 109 -1.17 0.26 -10.10
C VAL A 109 -0.63 -0.33 -8.80
N THR A 110 -0.81 0.36 -7.67
CA THR A 110 -0.31 -0.12 -6.38
C THR A 110 -1.01 -1.40 -5.94
N GLY A 111 -2.34 -1.47 -6.08
CA GLY A 111 -3.13 -2.68 -5.79
C GLY A 111 -2.70 -3.90 -6.60
N LEU A 112 -2.57 -3.73 -7.92
CA LEU A 112 -2.08 -4.79 -8.80
C LEU A 112 -0.63 -5.19 -8.49
N THR A 113 0.21 -4.24 -8.10
CA THR A 113 1.61 -4.50 -7.74
C THR A 113 1.72 -5.30 -6.43
N VAL A 114 0.92 -4.98 -5.41
CA VAL A 114 0.93 -5.75 -4.16
C VAL A 114 0.37 -7.17 -4.34
N MET A 115 -0.60 -7.35 -5.26
CA MET A 115 -1.09 -8.67 -5.65
C MET A 115 0.03 -9.52 -6.28
N ILE A 116 0.77 -8.99 -7.25
CA ILE A 116 1.85 -9.75 -7.90
C ILE A 116 3.03 -10.03 -6.96
N ILE A 117 3.29 -9.15 -5.99
CA ILE A 117 4.27 -9.39 -4.93
C ILE A 117 3.87 -10.63 -4.10
N ALA A 118 2.60 -10.75 -3.72
CA ALA A 118 2.10 -11.89 -2.97
C ALA A 118 2.24 -13.19 -3.78
N ILE A 119 1.91 -13.16 -5.07
CA ILE A 119 2.07 -14.30 -5.99
C ILE A 119 3.55 -14.70 -6.14
N ASP A 120 4.46 -13.75 -6.40
CA ASP A 120 5.91 -14.02 -6.50
C ASP A 120 6.46 -14.65 -5.22
N ARG A 121 5.94 -14.25 -4.05
CA ARG A 121 6.31 -14.85 -2.76
C ARG A 121 5.74 -16.24 -2.58
N TYR A 122 4.47 -16.44 -2.92
CA TYR A 122 3.84 -17.75 -2.88
C TYR A 122 4.60 -18.76 -3.74
N LEU A 123 4.95 -18.39 -4.98
CA LEU A 123 5.71 -19.29 -5.88
C LEU A 123 7.07 -19.68 -5.31
N LYS A 124 7.80 -18.73 -4.71
CA LYS A 124 9.12 -18.98 -4.13
C LYS A 124 9.10 -19.83 -2.87
N VAL A 125 8.07 -19.68 -2.03
CA VAL A 125 8.00 -20.39 -0.74
C VAL A 125 7.26 -21.72 -0.87
N CYS A 126 6.12 -21.74 -1.57
CA CYS A 126 5.23 -22.89 -1.63
C CYS A 126 5.53 -23.82 -2.81
N LYS A 127 6.08 -23.30 -3.91
CA LYS A 127 6.37 -24.07 -5.13
C LYS A 127 7.82 -23.91 -5.62
N PRO A 128 8.84 -24.24 -4.80
CA PRO A 128 10.25 -23.98 -5.14
C PRO A 128 10.73 -24.65 -6.45
N ASN A 129 10.18 -25.82 -6.79
CA ASN A 129 10.52 -26.57 -8.02
C ASN A 129 9.53 -26.28 -9.17
N GLY A 130 8.52 -25.44 -8.94
CA GLY A 130 7.54 -25.06 -9.95
C GLY A 130 8.02 -23.88 -10.80
N ARG A 131 7.21 -23.50 -11.80
CA ARG A 131 7.46 -22.33 -12.65
C ARG A 131 7.53 -21.06 -11.81
N GLN A 132 8.66 -20.36 -11.89
CA GLN A 132 8.92 -19.11 -11.18
C GLN A 132 8.73 -17.92 -12.11
N ILE A 133 8.41 -16.75 -11.53
CA ILE A 133 8.52 -15.48 -12.23
C ILE A 133 10.01 -15.20 -12.47
N THR A 134 10.42 -15.04 -13.72
CA THR A 134 11.80 -14.69 -14.05
C THR A 134 12.02 -13.18 -13.88
N HIS A 135 13.29 -12.75 -13.80
CA HIS A 135 13.60 -11.32 -13.69
C HIS A 135 13.14 -10.51 -14.92
N LYS A 136 13.19 -11.11 -16.12
CA LYS A 136 12.66 -10.49 -17.35
C LYS A 136 11.14 -10.33 -17.25
N MET A 137 10.44 -11.41 -16.85
CA MET A 137 8.99 -11.36 -16.62
C MET A 137 8.61 -10.32 -15.56
N ALA A 138 9.36 -10.20 -14.46
CA ALA A 138 9.08 -9.23 -13.42
C ALA A 138 9.14 -7.77 -13.93
N LYS A 139 10.11 -7.45 -14.80
CA LYS A 139 10.19 -6.13 -15.45
C LYS A 139 8.99 -5.88 -16.38
N CYS A 140 8.66 -6.86 -17.22
CA CYS A 140 7.49 -6.76 -18.10
C CYS A 140 6.21 -6.58 -17.29
N LEU A 141 6.03 -7.36 -16.21
CA LEU A 141 4.90 -7.22 -15.30
C LEU A 141 4.82 -5.83 -14.68
N CYS A 142 5.93 -5.27 -14.17
CA CYS A 142 5.90 -3.90 -13.63
C CYS A 142 5.40 -2.91 -14.69
N PHE A 143 5.95 -2.96 -15.91
CA PHE A 143 5.51 -2.08 -16.99
C PHE A 143 4.03 -2.30 -17.37
N SER A 144 3.61 -3.54 -17.57
CA SER A 144 2.23 -3.88 -17.93
C SER A 144 1.23 -3.45 -16.86
N LEU A 145 1.55 -3.59 -15.57
CA LEU A 145 0.65 -3.17 -14.50
C LEU A 145 0.49 -1.65 -14.44
N VAL A 146 1.53 -0.88 -14.76
CA VAL A 146 1.42 0.58 -14.93
C VAL A 146 0.47 0.93 -16.06
N VAL A 147 0.64 0.30 -17.22
CA VAL A 147 -0.24 0.51 -18.37
C VAL A 147 -1.69 0.12 -18.05
N CYS A 148 -1.92 -1.04 -17.43
CA CYS A 148 -3.25 -1.46 -17.00
C CYS A 148 -3.88 -0.48 -16.02
N GLY A 149 -3.12 0.02 -15.04
CA GLY A 149 -3.65 0.99 -14.08
C GLY A 149 -4.00 2.33 -14.71
N ILE A 150 -3.24 2.78 -15.71
CA ILE A 150 -3.58 3.95 -16.54
C ILE A 150 -4.89 3.70 -17.30
N LEU A 151 -5.00 2.56 -17.98
CA LEU A 151 -6.20 2.20 -18.75
C LEU A 151 -7.45 2.12 -17.87
N PHE A 152 -7.35 1.52 -16.68
CA PHE A 152 -8.45 1.43 -15.71
C PHE A 152 -8.84 2.79 -15.13
N ALA A 153 -7.95 3.78 -15.16
CA ALA A 153 -8.23 5.14 -14.72
C ALA A 153 -8.82 6.04 -15.82
N LEU A 154 -8.73 5.68 -17.11
CA LEU A 154 -9.22 6.51 -18.22
C LEU A 154 -10.70 6.92 -18.10
N PRO A 155 -11.64 6.05 -17.66
CA PRO A 155 -13.04 6.45 -17.49
C PRO A 155 -13.23 7.64 -16.56
N THR A 156 -12.31 7.90 -15.62
CA THR A 156 -12.41 9.02 -14.68
C THR A 156 -12.37 10.39 -15.37
N VAL A 157 -11.71 10.50 -16.52
CA VAL A 157 -11.60 11.75 -17.30
C VAL A 157 -12.97 12.20 -17.82
N GLU A 158 -13.84 11.22 -18.11
CA GLU A 158 -15.21 11.47 -18.55
C GLU A 158 -16.20 11.48 -17.39
N LEU A 159 -15.99 10.66 -16.37
CA LEU A 159 -16.90 10.57 -15.22
C LEU A 159 -16.89 11.83 -14.35
N TYR A 160 -15.71 12.41 -14.11
CA TYR A 160 -15.51 13.51 -13.17
C TYR A 160 -15.37 14.85 -13.87
N GLY A 161 -15.84 15.91 -13.21
CA GLY A 161 -15.75 17.28 -13.70
C GLY A 161 -16.39 18.26 -12.73
N GLU A 162 -16.93 19.36 -13.26
CA GLU A 162 -17.74 20.27 -12.45
C GLU A 162 -19.05 19.62 -12.05
N HIS A 163 -19.31 19.62 -10.75
CA HIS A 163 -20.57 19.23 -10.16
C HIS A 163 -21.18 20.43 -9.44
N LYS A 164 -22.32 20.93 -9.93
CA LYS A 164 -23.00 22.13 -9.42
C LYS A 164 -24.17 21.72 -8.52
N VAL A 165 -24.20 22.24 -7.29
CA VAL A 165 -25.28 22.01 -6.34
C VAL A 165 -25.85 23.34 -5.88
N GLN A 166 -27.18 23.47 -5.88
CA GLN A 166 -27.86 24.60 -5.25
C GLN A 166 -28.03 24.32 -3.77
N LYS A 167 -27.40 25.14 -2.92
CA LYS A 167 -27.55 25.07 -1.46
C LYS A 167 -28.72 25.95 -1.01
N LYS A 168 -29.25 25.68 0.19
CA LYS A 168 -30.22 26.56 0.85
C LYS A 168 -29.69 27.99 0.82
N GLN A 169 -30.59 28.95 0.58
CA GLN A 169 -30.33 30.38 0.40
C GLN A 169 -29.80 30.86 -0.99
N ASN A 170 -30.10 30.14 -2.07
CA ASN A 170 -29.78 30.50 -3.47
C ASN A 170 -28.27 30.61 -3.80
N ILE A 171 -27.41 29.86 -3.10
CA ILE A 171 -25.98 29.79 -3.37
C ILE A 171 -25.69 28.57 -4.24
N THR A 172 -24.97 28.75 -5.34
CA THR A 172 -24.47 27.64 -6.18
C THR A 172 -23.04 27.28 -5.79
N ILE A 173 -22.82 26.07 -5.27
CA ILE A 173 -21.47 25.51 -5.03
C ILE A 173 -21.02 24.67 -6.21
N ILE A 174 -19.71 24.61 -6.43
CA ILE A 174 -19.07 23.88 -7.52
C ILE A 174 -18.00 22.96 -6.93
N GLN A 175 -18.19 21.65 -7.09
CA GLN A 175 -17.32 20.62 -6.54
C GLN A 175 -16.70 19.79 -7.67
N CYS A 176 -15.55 19.17 -7.40
CA CYS A 176 -14.96 18.17 -8.29
C CYS A 176 -15.54 16.78 -7.98
N LEU A 177 -16.69 16.43 -8.55
CA LEU A 177 -17.39 15.15 -8.30
C LEU A 177 -17.83 14.52 -9.64
N PRO A 178 -18.46 13.33 -9.65
CA PRO A 178 -19.11 12.84 -10.85
C PRO A 178 -20.06 13.91 -11.42
N GLN A 179 -19.99 14.16 -12.72
CA GLN A 179 -20.72 15.26 -13.36
C GLN A 179 -22.25 15.16 -13.13
N ASN A 180 -22.96 16.30 -13.08
CA ASN A 180 -24.42 16.37 -12.84
C ASN A 180 -25.27 15.45 -13.74
N LYS A 181 -24.82 15.17 -14.97
CA LYS A 181 -25.51 14.28 -15.91
C LYS A 181 -25.71 12.85 -15.39
N TYR A 182 -24.97 12.45 -14.36
CA TYR A 182 -25.08 11.14 -13.73
C TYR A 182 -25.99 11.12 -12.49
N ASN A 183 -26.59 12.24 -12.09
CA ASN A 183 -27.45 12.31 -10.89
C ASN A 183 -28.73 11.49 -11.05
N GLU A 184 -29.40 11.65 -12.19
CA GLU A 184 -30.65 10.93 -12.51
C GLU A 184 -30.38 9.50 -12.96
N ARG A 185 -29.32 9.29 -13.74
CA ARG A 185 -28.94 7.99 -14.30
C ARG A 185 -27.51 7.62 -13.89
N PRO A 186 -27.29 7.10 -12.67
CA PRO A 186 -25.96 6.82 -12.12
C PRO A 186 -25.31 5.53 -12.66
N LEU A 187 -25.84 4.93 -13.74
CA LEU A 187 -25.39 3.62 -14.22
C LEU A 187 -23.88 3.55 -14.47
N LEU A 188 -23.31 4.54 -15.18
CA LEU A 188 -21.90 4.51 -15.53
C LEU A 188 -20.96 4.66 -14.31
N PRO A 189 -21.15 5.65 -13.40
CA PRO A 189 -20.41 5.67 -12.14
C PRO A 189 -20.59 4.40 -11.29
N THR A 190 -21.80 3.84 -11.24
CA THR A 190 -22.07 2.61 -10.48
C THR A 190 -21.29 1.43 -11.06
N LEU A 191 -21.35 1.20 -12.38
CA LEU A 191 -20.59 0.14 -13.05
C LEU A 191 -19.09 0.29 -12.86
N TYR A 192 -18.57 1.53 -13.00
CA TYR A 192 -17.16 1.81 -12.82
C TYR A 192 -16.68 1.54 -11.38
N ASN A 193 -17.39 2.05 -10.38
CA ASN A 193 -17.05 1.81 -8.97
C ASN A 193 -17.22 0.33 -8.58
N SER A 194 -18.20 -0.37 -9.16
CA SER A 194 -18.39 -1.81 -8.96
C SER A 194 -17.22 -2.62 -9.54
N PHE A 195 -16.75 -2.25 -10.73
CA PHE A 195 -15.55 -2.84 -11.33
C PHE A 195 -14.32 -2.65 -10.44
N LEU A 196 -14.08 -1.43 -9.95
CA LEU A 196 -12.95 -1.16 -9.06
C LEU A 196 -13.05 -1.91 -7.73
N ALA A 197 -14.25 -1.99 -7.15
CA ALA A 197 -14.50 -2.76 -5.93
C ALA A 197 -14.21 -4.26 -6.17
N LEU A 198 -14.63 -4.81 -7.31
CA LEU A 198 -14.33 -6.19 -7.68
C LEU A 198 -12.82 -6.43 -7.87
N CYS A 199 -12.10 -5.50 -8.50
CA CYS A 199 -10.63 -5.58 -8.60
C CYS A 199 -9.95 -5.56 -7.23
N PHE A 200 -10.44 -4.72 -6.31
CA PHE A 200 -9.95 -4.68 -4.93
C PHE A 200 -10.24 -5.98 -4.18
N ILE A 201 -11.47 -6.50 -4.24
CA ILE A 201 -11.85 -7.78 -3.63
C ILE A 201 -10.97 -8.91 -4.18
N THR A 202 -10.78 -8.97 -5.50
CA THR A 202 -9.92 -9.97 -6.15
C THR A 202 -8.48 -9.88 -5.63
N THR A 203 -7.97 -8.67 -5.45
CA THR A 203 -6.64 -8.41 -4.88
C THR A 203 -6.57 -8.93 -3.44
N VAL A 204 -7.53 -8.58 -2.59
CA VAL A 204 -7.59 -9.00 -1.18
C VAL A 204 -7.69 -10.51 -1.07
N VAL A 205 -8.57 -11.16 -1.84
CA VAL A 205 -8.75 -12.62 -1.84
C VAL A 205 -7.45 -13.32 -2.28
N THR A 206 -6.85 -12.87 -3.37
CA THR A 206 -5.59 -13.44 -3.89
C THR A 206 -4.46 -13.32 -2.86
N ILE A 207 -4.30 -12.15 -2.25
CA ILE A 207 -3.32 -11.89 -1.20
C ILE A 207 -3.56 -12.80 0.00
N SER A 208 -4.81 -12.88 0.46
CA SER A 208 -5.19 -13.68 1.62
C SER A 208 -4.91 -15.17 1.41
N ILE A 209 -5.28 -15.71 0.24
CA ILE A 209 -4.96 -17.10 -0.15
C ILE A 209 -3.45 -17.31 -0.19
N CYS A 210 -2.70 -16.45 -0.89
CA CYS A 210 -1.25 -16.57 -1.01
C CYS A 210 -0.57 -16.61 0.37
N TYR A 211 -0.88 -15.68 1.27
CA TYR A 211 -0.27 -15.64 2.59
C TYR A 211 -0.71 -16.75 3.52
N THR A 212 -1.97 -17.16 3.45
CA THR A 212 -2.46 -18.33 4.20
C THR A 212 -1.65 -19.56 3.81
N LEU A 213 -1.50 -19.82 2.51
CA LEU A 213 -0.70 -20.94 2.01
C LEU A 213 0.79 -20.82 2.40
N ILE A 214 1.36 -19.61 2.37
CA ILE A 214 2.74 -19.36 2.84
C ILE A 214 2.88 -19.71 4.32
N VAL A 215 1.96 -19.23 5.18
CA VAL A 215 2.00 -19.48 6.62
C VAL A 215 1.85 -20.96 6.91
N HIS A 216 0.91 -21.65 6.26
CA HIS A 216 0.74 -23.10 6.37
C HIS A 216 2.03 -23.83 5.96
N LYS A 217 2.60 -23.53 4.79
CA LYS A 217 3.84 -24.17 4.32
C LYS A 217 5.00 -23.96 5.29
N VAL A 218 5.15 -22.75 5.83
CA VAL A 218 6.20 -22.41 6.79
C VAL A 218 6.02 -23.17 8.11
N LYS A 219 4.79 -23.27 8.63
CA LYS A 219 4.49 -24.04 9.84
C LYS A 219 4.79 -25.53 9.64
N THR A 220 4.30 -26.13 8.55
CA THR A 220 4.58 -27.55 8.24
C THR A 220 6.08 -27.81 8.12
N HIS A 221 6.84 -26.95 7.43
CA HIS A 221 8.29 -27.11 7.31
C HIS A 221 9.03 -27.05 8.64
N LYS A 222 8.56 -26.24 9.60
CA LYS A 222 9.15 -26.18 10.95
C LYS A 222 8.89 -27.49 11.70
N VAL A 223 7.64 -27.93 11.73
CA VAL A 223 7.21 -29.17 12.41
C VAL A 223 7.93 -30.39 11.84
N THR A 224 7.98 -30.54 10.50
CA THR A 224 8.73 -31.63 9.86
C THR A 224 10.20 -31.59 10.25
N ARG A 225 10.82 -30.40 10.31
CA ARG A 225 12.24 -30.26 10.66
C ARG A 225 12.53 -30.60 12.12
N GLU A 226 11.64 -30.22 13.03
CA GLU A 226 11.74 -30.57 14.46
C GLU A 226 11.60 -32.08 14.64
N MET A 227 10.64 -32.73 13.96
CA MET A 227 10.50 -34.18 13.97
C MET A 227 11.73 -34.90 13.39
N THR A 228 12.28 -34.43 12.27
CA THR A 228 13.53 -35.02 11.70
C THR A 228 14.74 -34.82 12.63
N PHE A 229 14.80 -33.71 13.36
CA PHE A 229 15.87 -33.47 14.33
C PHE A 229 15.76 -34.43 15.53
N LEU A 230 14.56 -34.59 16.08
CA LEU A 230 14.29 -35.52 17.17
C LEU A 230 14.54 -36.98 16.76
N SER A 231 14.15 -37.37 15.54
CA SER A 231 14.41 -38.73 15.05
C SER A 231 15.91 -39.01 14.85
N THR A 232 16.69 -38.01 14.42
CA THR A 232 18.16 -38.12 14.29
C THR A 232 18.86 -38.25 15.65
N ILE A 233 18.35 -37.59 16.69
CA ILE A 233 18.86 -37.75 18.06
C ILE A 233 18.56 -39.16 18.58
N SER A 234 17.32 -39.64 18.41
CA SER A 234 16.89 -40.96 18.87
C SER A 234 17.61 -42.12 18.17
N THR A 235 17.97 -41.99 16.89
CA THR A 235 18.73 -43.03 16.17
C THR A 235 20.20 -43.06 16.59
N LYS A 236 20.81 -41.90 16.91
CA LYS A 236 22.18 -41.84 17.43
C LYS A 236 22.31 -42.38 18.86
N SER A 237 21.32 -42.17 19.72
CA SER A 237 21.31 -42.76 21.06
C SER A 237 21.16 -44.29 21.04
N PHE A 238 20.55 -44.85 19.99
CA PHE A 238 20.35 -46.30 19.87
C PHE A 238 21.57 -47.03 19.27
N GLN A 239 22.35 -46.36 18.40
CA GLN A 239 23.60 -46.91 17.86
C GLN A 239 24.79 -46.87 18.83
N SER A 240 24.60 -46.36 20.06
CA SER A 240 25.66 -46.25 21.07
C SER A 240 25.65 -47.39 22.09
N SER A 241 24.88 -48.47 21.86
CA SER A 241 24.59 -49.50 22.88
C SER A 241 24.98 -50.94 22.50
N GLU A 242 25.84 -51.16 21.51
CA GLU A 242 26.40 -52.47 21.21
C GLU A 242 27.94 -52.39 21.14
N ASP A 243 28.59 -52.36 22.31
CA ASP A 243 29.71 -53.25 22.67
C ASP A 243 30.27 -52.93 24.09
N PRO A 244 30.46 -53.94 24.97
CA PRO A 244 30.98 -53.74 26.33
C PRO A 244 32.48 -54.03 26.39
N SER A 245 33.34 -53.02 26.45
CA SER A 245 34.62 -53.05 27.19
C SER A 245 35.50 -51.83 26.94
N SER A 246 36.26 -51.47 27.98
CA SER A 246 37.32 -50.46 28.07
C SER A 246 36.91 -49.03 28.47
N SER A 247 37.23 -48.71 29.71
CA SER A 247 37.26 -47.37 30.30
C SER A 247 38.18 -46.46 29.50
N SER A 248 37.62 -45.44 28.85
CA SER A 248 38.34 -44.24 28.42
C SER A 248 37.33 -43.11 28.30
N THR A 249 37.53 -42.05 29.08
CA THR A 249 36.77 -40.80 29.03
C THR A 249 36.86 -40.20 27.63
N GLN A 250 35.93 -40.58 26.74
CA GLN A 250 35.76 -39.92 25.45
C GLN A 250 34.98 -38.63 25.68
N THR A 251 35.73 -37.54 25.82
CA THR A 251 35.25 -36.18 25.57
C THR A 251 34.55 -36.20 24.22
N ILE A 252 33.23 -36.00 24.22
CA ILE A 252 32.41 -35.87 23.02
C ILE A 252 32.91 -34.65 22.24
N LEU A 253 33.87 -34.85 21.35
CA LEU A 253 34.20 -33.89 20.29
C LEU A 253 32.98 -33.88 19.37
N ILE A 254 32.06 -32.97 19.66
CA ILE A 254 30.96 -32.64 18.77
C ILE A 254 31.57 -32.35 17.40
N GLN A 255 31.30 -33.21 16.43
CA GLN A 255 31.78 -33.06 15.07
C GLN A 255 31.16 -31.81 14.45
N ASP A 256 31.90 -30.69 14.54
CA ASP A 256 31.54 -29.35 14.07
C ASP A 256 31.18 -29.27 12.57
N GLY A 257 31.52 -30.30 11.79
CA GLY A 257 31.23 -30.37 10.35
C GLY A 257 29.74 -30.49 9.98
N ALA A 258 28.92 -31.11 10.83
CA ALA A 258 27.47 -31.28 10.56
C ALA A 258 26.65 -30.05 10.99
N LEU A 259 27.02 -29.41 12.10
CA LEU A 259 26.41 -28.17 12.59
C LEU A 259 26.69 -26.99 11.65
N THR A 260 27.88 -26.92 11.03
CA THR A 260 28.24 -25.85 10.09
C THR A 260 27.52 -25.96 8.75
N LYS A 261 27.41 -27.16 8.15
CA LYS A 261 26.58 -27.39 6.93
C LYS A 261 25.10 -27.12 7.20
N ASN A 262 24.57 -27.55 8.35
CA ASN A 262 23.20 -27.25 8.75
C ASN A 262 22.99 -25.77 9.07
N SER A 263 23.98 -25.07 9.64
CA SER A 263 23.96 -23.61 9.88
C SER A 263 24.00 -22.79 8.58
N ALA A 264 24.75 -23.23 7.57
CA ALA A 264 24.76 -22.62 6.23
C ALA A 264 23.44 -22.86 5.48
N LYS A 265 22.88 -24.07 5.55
CA LYS A 265 21.56 -24.43 5.00
C LYS A 265 20.42 -23.71 5.76
N PHE A 266 20.58 -23.51 7.08
CA PHE A 266 19.73 -22.75 7.99
C PHE A 266 19.74 -21.24 7.67
N LYS A 267 20.92 -20.62 7.48
CA LYS A 267 21.04 -19.23 7.00
C LYS A 267 20.40 -19.04 5.62
N ARG A 268 20.40 -20.08 4.76
CA ARG A 268 19.76 -20.08 3.44
C ARG A 268 18.21 -20.15 3.51
N THR A 269 17.65 -20.84 4.51
CA THR A 269 16.20 -21.03 4.70
C THR A 269 15.53 -19.94 5.57
N VAL A 270 16.25 -19.29 6.47
CA VAL A 270 15.72 -18.20 7.33
C VAL A 270 15.66 -16.84 6.61
N LYS A 271 16.55 -16.59 5.63
CA LYS A 271 16.52 -15.37 4.79
C LYS A 271 15.19 -15.14 4.04
N PRO A 272 14.58 -16.14 3.36
CA PRO A 272 13.29 -15.97 2.68
C PRO A 272 12.14 -15.61 3.64
N GLN A 273 12.17 -16.06 4.90
CA GLN A 273 11.07 -15.85 5.86
C GLN A 273 10.99 -14.39 6.35
N ARG A 274 12.12 -13.71 6.54
CA ARG A 274 12.13 -12.29 6.97
C ARG A 274 11.61 -11.34 5.87
N VAL A 275 11.96 -11.63 4.62
CA VAL A 275 11.45 -10.86 3.46
C VAL A 275 9.96 -11.13 3.25
N ALA A 276 9.49 -12.37 3.45
CA ALA A 276 8.06 -12.69 3.40
C ALA A 276 7.26 -11.97 4.50
N LYS A 277 7.78 -11.89 5.74
CA LYS A 277 7.14 -11.15 6.84
C LYS A 277 7.03 -9.65 6.54
N MET A 278 8.08 -9.04 6.00
CA MET A 278 8.05 -7.63 5.59
C MET A 278 6.99 -7.38 4.53
N LEU A 279 6.92 -8.21 3.51
CA LEU A 279 5.97 -8.03 2.41
C LEU A 279 4.53 -8.32 2.84
N PHE A 280 4.33 -9.22 3.82
CA PHE A 280 3.05 -9.39 4.47
C PHE A 280 2.57 -8.10 5.13
N VAL A 281 3.46 -7.40 5.85
CA VAL A 281 3.12 -6.11 6.47
C VAL A 281 2.81 -5.05 5.42
N VAL A 282 3.60 -4.96 4.33
CA VAL A 282 3.31 -4.05 3.20
C VAL A 282 1.91 -4.32 2.63
N THR A 283 1.57 -5.59 2.38
CA THR A 283 0.25 -5.95 1.85
C THR A 283 -0.89 -5.73 2.85
N ALA A 284 -0.63 -5.94 4.15
CA ALA A 284 -1.63 -5.69 5.19
C ALA A 284 -1.95 -4.20 5.32
N VAL A 285 -0.93 -3.35 5.25
CA VAL A 285 -1.11 -1.89 5.25
C VAL A 285 -1.94 -1.45 4.05
N PHE A 286 -1.68 -1.97 2.85
CA PHE A 286 -2.52 -1.71 1.67
C PHE A 286 -3.99 -2.08 1.92
N ILE A 287 -4.26 -3.27 2.46
CA ILE A 287 -5.65 -3.72 2.73
C ILE A 287 -6.32 -2.78 3.74
N VAL A 288 -5.67 -2.54 4.88
CA VAL A 288 -6.22 -1.69 5.96
C VAL A 288 -6.42 -0.25 5.49
N SER A 289 -5.53 0.28 4.63
CA SER A 289 -5.67 1.65 4.13
C SER A 289 -6.79 1.80 3.11
N TYR A 290 -7.15 0.77 2.35
CA TYR A 290 -8.18 0.84 1.30
C TYR A 290 -9.58 0.36 1.74
N ILE A 291 -9.69 -0.46 2.79
CA ILE A 291 -10.99 -0.92 3.32
C ILE A 291 -11.93 0.25 3.63
N PRO A 292 -11.52 1.28 4.41
CA PRO A 292 -12.45 2.36 4.77
C PRO A 292 -13.01 3.09 3.54
N TYR A 293 -12.16 3.38 2.55
CA TYR A 293 -12.58 4.00 1.29
C TYR A 293 -13.65 3.18 0.55
N PHE A 294 -13.41 1.89 0.31
CA PHE A 294 -14.38 1.05 -0.40
C PHE A 294 -15.65 0.80 0.41
N SER A 295 -15.54 0.64 1.73
CA SER A 295 -16.71 0.54 2.62
C SER A 295 -17.57 1.80 2.56
N LEU A 296 -16.95 2.98 2.63
CA LEU A 296 -17.67 4.26 2.57
C LEU A 296 -18.35 4.47 1.21
N ILE A 297 -17.68 4.13 0.11
CA ILE A 297 -18.30 4.13 -1.22
C ILE A 297 -19.56 3.27 -1.22
N ILE A 298 -19.48 2.02 -0.76
CA ILE A 298 -20.62 1.11 -0.74
C ILE A 298 -21.76 1.69 0.10
N THR A 299 -21.47 2.24 1.27
CA THR A 299 -22.51 2.85 2.14
C THR A 299 -23.20 4.06 1.49
N VAL A 300 -22.45 4.93 0.81
CA VAL A 300 -23.00 6.12 0.13
C VAL A 300 -23.87 5.71 -1.07
N TYR A 301 -23.50 4.64 -1.78
CA TYR A 301 -24.33 4.10 -2.86
C TYR A 301 -25.58 3.36 -2.35
N ALA A 302 -25.48 2.69 -1.21
CA ALA A 302 -26.60 1.96 -0.60
C ALA A 302 -27.63 2.90 0.04
N ASN A 303 -27.19 4.03 0.59
CA ASN A 303 -28.06 5.04 1.20
C ASN A 303 -27.65 6.45 0.77
N LYS A 304 -28.45 7.08 -0.10
CA LYS A 304 -28.18 8.46 -0.57
C LYS A 304 -28.27 9.51 0.55
N ASN A 305 -29.04 9.21 1.60
CA ASN A 305 -29.22 10.06 2.78
C ASN A 305 -28.23 9.68 3.90
N PHE A 306 -27.21 8.86 3.61
CA PHE A 306 -26.27 8.37 4.62
C PHE A 306 -25.57 9.48 5.41
N LYS A 307 -25.38 10.65 4.80
CA LYS A 307 -24.74 11.83 5.41
C LYS A 307 -25.74 12.83 6.01
N GLU A 308 -27.05 12.57 5.90
CA GLU A 308 -28.07 13.46 6.45
C GLU A 308 -27.97 13.45 7.99
N ASP A 309 -28.05 14.62 8.63
CA ASP A 309 -27.98 14.83 10.08
C ASP A 309 -26.66 14.47 10.80
N TRP A 310 -25.56 14.36 10.06
CA TRP A 310 -24.26 14.11 10.69
C TRP A 310 -23.75 15.31 11.48
N SER A 311 -23.15 15.03 12.64
CA SER A 311 -22.37 16.02 13.37
C SER A 311 -21.13 16.41 12.55
N LYS A 312 -20.62 17.64 12.77
CA LYS A 312 -19.35 18.10 12.16
C LYS A 312 -18.19 17.12 12.42
N THR A 313 -18.18 16.47 13.59
CA THR A 313 -17.19 15.44 13.94
C THR A 313 -17.35 14.18 13.10
N GLY A 314 -18.58 13.72 12.87
CA GLY A 314 -18.87 12.57 12.01
C GLY A 314 -18.44 12.82 10.56
N GLU A 315 -18.74 14.01 10.03
CA GLU A 315 -18.28 14.42 8.69
C GLU A 315 -16.74 14.44 8.60
N ALA A 316 -16.07 14.98 9.62
CA ALA A 316 -14.60 15.05 9.64
C ALA A 316 -13.96 13.65 9.63
N LEU A 317 -14.52 12.71 10.41
CA LEU A 317 -14.06 11.32 10.43
C LEU A 317 -14.28 10.63 9.08
N PHE A 318 -15.42 10.86 8.44
CA PHE A 318 -15.67 10.32 7.12
C PHE A 318 -14.70 10.87 6.08
N GLU A 319 -14.45 12.17 6.05
CA GLU A 319 -13.52 12.76 5.09
C GLU A 319 -12.07 12.29 5.32
N LEU A 320 -11.72 11.99 6.58
CA LEU A 320 -10.46 11.34 6.95
C LEU A 320 -10.39 9.90 6.45
N PHE A 321 -11.40 9.06 6.74
CA PHE A 321 -11.43 7.66 6.32
C PHE A 321 -11.58 7.51 4.80
N TRP A 322 -12.27 8.43 4.13
CA TRP A 322 -12.33 8.49 2.67
C TRP A 322 -10.94 8.62 2.04
N ARG A 323 -9.98 9.22 2.77
CA ARG A 323 -8.59 9.42 2.34
C ARG A 323 -7.61 8.48 3.03
N SER A 324 -8.08 7.43 3.73
CA SER A 324 -7.20 6.47 4.40
C SER A 324 -6.22 5.78 3.45
N PHE A 325 -6.56 5.69 2.16
CA PHE A 325 -5.70 5.13 1.11
C PHE A 325 -4.37 5.89 0.96
N LEU A 326 -4.29 7.17 1.41
CA LEU A 326 -3.07 7.96 1.43
C LEU A 326 -1.94 7.28 2.22
N ILE A 327 -2.27 6.50 3.25
CA ILE A 327 -1.30 5.77 4.08
C ILE A 327 -0.38 4.90 3.22
N ASN A 328 -0.93 4.29 2.15
CA ASN A 328 -0.17 3.44 1.25
C ASN A 328 1.00 4.16 0.57
N SER A 329 0.88 5.48 0.35
CA SER A 329 1.90 6.27 -0.36
C SER A 329 3.16 6.57 0.44
N PHE A 330 3.11 6.47 1.77
CA PHE A 330 4.25 6.83 2.64
C PHE A 330 4.61 5.74 3.66
N ALA A 331 3.79 4.71 3.83
CA ALA A 331 4.09 3.63 4.77
C ALA A 331 5.25 2.74 4.32
N ASN A 332 5.45 2.55 3.02
CA ASN A 332 6.45 1.63 2.48
C ASN A 332 7.88 1.91 2.98
N PRO A 333 8.43 3.14 2.87
CA PRO A 333 9.74 3.48 3.45
C PRO A 333 9.86 3.20 4.95
N ILE A 334 8.80 3.47 5.71
CA ILE A 334 8.75 3.22 7.16
C ILE A 334 8.87 1.72 7.43
N ILE A 335 8.09 0.90 6.73
CA ILE A 335 8.11 -0.56 6.85
C ILE A 335 9.50 -1.11 6.51
N TYR A 336 10.14 -0.66 5.43
CA TYR A 336 11.51 -1.07 5.10
C TYR A 336 12.51 -0.62 6.17
N GLY A 337 12.34 0.59 6.69
CA GLY A 337 13.11 1.14 7.81
C GLY A 337 13.07 0.28 9.06
N PHE A 338 11.94 -0.38 9.38
CA PHE A 338 11.86 -1.29 10.54
C PHE A 338 12.26 -2.73 10.21
N MET A 339 11.85 -3.23 9.04
CA MET A 339 11.83 -4.67 8.76
C MET A 339 12.94 -5.15 7.81
N ASP A 340 13.50 -4.29 6.96
CA ASP A 340 14.63 -4.64 6.10
C ASP A 340 15.95 -4.26 6.77
N LYS A 341 16.67 -5.27 7.30
CA LYS A 341 17.98 -5.09 7.92
C LYS A 341 19.00 -4.49 6.95
N LYS A 342 19.00 -4.91 5.68
CA LYS A 342 19.96 -4.41 4.71
C LYS A 342 19.65 -2.95 4.38
N PHE A 343 18.38 -2.60 4.21
CA PHE A 343 17.94 -1.23 3.94
C PHE A 343 18.44 -0.28 5.03
N ARG A 344 18.20 -0.63 6.31
CA ARG A 344 18.70 0.13 7.46
C ARG A 344 20.21 0.36 7.46
N VAL A 345 20.98 -0.68 7.16
CA VAL A 345 22.45 -0.58 7.11
C VAL A 345 22.88 0.40 6.02
N GLU A 346 22.28 0.32 4.83
CA GLU A 346 22.60 1.23 3.74
C GLU A 346 22.13 2.67 4.03
N CYS A 347 20.97 2.87 4.69
CA CYS A 347 20.54 4.20 5.15
C CYS A 347 21.55 4.83 6.11
N LYS A 348 22.00 4.06 7.13
CA LYS A 348 23.01 4.54 8.09
C LYS A 348 24.34 4.86 7.41
N ALA A 349 24.77 4.01 6.49
CA ALA A 349 26.00 4.22 5.72
C ALA A 349 25.91 5.46 4.80
N LEU A 350 24.73 5.73 4.23
CA LEU A 350 24.50 6.94 3.44
C LEU A 350 24.54 8.19 4.33
N LEU A 351 23.84 8.16 5.46
CA LEU A 351 23.81 9.28 6.42
C LEU A 351 25.21 9.62 6.92
N TYR A 352 26.01 8.61 7.30
CA TYR A 352 27.40 8.80 7.73
C TYR A 352 28.26 9.47 6.65
N ARG A 353 28.07 9.12 5.37
CA ARG A 353 28.79 9.74 4.25
C ARG A 353 28.35 11.17 3.98
N VAL A 354 27.07 11.50 4.22
CA VAL A 354 26.56 12.87 4.04
C VAL A 354 27.08 13.75 5.16
N ILE A 355 27.01 13.28 6.42
CA ILE A 355 27.49 14.04 7.58
C ILE A 355 29.00 14.27 7.53
N ASN A 356 29.79 13.27 7.13
CA ASN A 356 31.25 13.39 7.11
C ASN A 356 31.82 13.98 5.81
N ARG A 357 30.97 14.39 4.87
CA ARG A 357 31.37 15.11 3.65
C ARG A 357 30.90 16.57 3.63
N GLY A 358 30.03 16.96 4.55
CA GLY A 358 29.75 18.36 4.89
C GLY A 358 30.71 18.81 5.97
#